data_AF-A0A533QHQ5-F1
#
_entry.id   AF-A0A533QHQ5-F1
#
_cell.length_a   1.000
_cell.length_b   1.000
_cell.length_c   1.000
_cell.angle_alpha   90.00
_cell.angle_beta   90.00
_cell.angle_gamma   90.00
#
_symmetry.space_group_name_H-M   'P 1'
#
loop_
_entity.id
_entity.type
_entity.pdbx_description
1 polymer ?
#
loop_
_entity_poly.entity_id
_entity_poly.type
_entity_poly.pdbx_seq_one_letter_code
_entity_poly.pdbx_strand_id
1 'polypeptide(L)'
;MYIILGCDDIGSALALNLMRSGEEVLVIDSNEKALMGLKECNIQTITSDINTLDFNSLPAKDIIAFVLLQKHLEDNLTLANYIKKVFPDKFVFSRAVDEKETFVLLENGVDSTIQTVKIMTNAILNELEMAKLKRSVFHLTSVIKAASNKGLAIFLQDNPDPDAIACGLALKCIAEKFDIKSKIYYGGNIGHQQNKTLVNLLETDLIRLRTTDESLEIVHNVDKVALIEASIASKNNVLPANVVPNIIIDHHQTDFSLVKGEFVEILPKIGAASTIMTRYLRQLDIVPDPPLATALRYGIRVDTSGFTRNTTTEDLDAAAYLSSLVDVGLLNQIENPPMSAETLDIIGRAIRNREVRGSYLISFVEFITDRDALPQAAELMLQMEGVSTVLVFGIDKDKVQLSARSMDSRINLASLLQKAFGFMNAGGHATMAAGTIDLGIFGDVNDKKSLSRITFDAVRKKFFSAAGIDTEKKKYPMN
;
A
#
# COMPACT_ATOMS: atom_id res chain seq x y z
N MET A 1 25.31 -3.20 35.99
CA MET A 1 26.01 -1.90 35.92
C MET A 1 26.54 -1.63 34.51
N TYR A 2 26.43 -0.38 34.05
CA TYR A 2 27.03 0.12 32.81
C TYR A 2 28.24 1.00 33.12
N ILE A 3 29.35 0.81 32.41
CA ILE A 3 30.53 1.68 32.53
C ILE A 3 30.64 2.53 31.27
N ILE A 4 30.48 3.84 31.41
CA ILE A 4 30.59 4.81 30.32
C ILE A 4 31.96 5.47 30.39
N LEU A 5 32.76 5.31 29.34
CA LEU A 5 34.08 5.94 29.20
C LEU A 5 33.99 7.08 28.20
N GLY A 6 33.92 8.31 28.72
CA GLY A 6 33.70 9.53 27.95
C GLY A 6 32.40 10.21 28.34
N CYS A 7 32.49 11.46 28.78
CA CYS A 7 31.39 12.26 29.31
C CYS A 7 31.27 13.59 28.55
N ASP A 8 31.00 13.52 27.26
CA ASP A 8 30.42 14.65 26.54
C ASP A 8 28.89 14.73 26.74
N ASP A 9 28.20 15.56 25.97
CA ASP A 9 26.75 15.71 26.07
C ASP A 9 26.00 14.38 25.87
N ILE A 10 26.53 13.50 25.00
CA ILE A 10 25.93 12.18 24.75
C ILE A 10 26.16 11.27 25.96
N GLY A 11 27.39 11.20 26.47
CA GLY A 11 27.72 10.38 27.64
C GLY A 11 26.94 10.77 28.89
N SER A 12 26.82 12.08 29.14
CA SER A 12 26.04 12.63 30.25
C SER A 12 24.55 12.30 30.11
N ALA A 13 23.97 12.53 28.92
CA ALA A 13 22.56 12.21 28.66
C ALA A 13 22.27 10.71 28.79
N LEU A 14 23.18 9.85 28.30
CA LEU A 14 23.04 8.40 28.42
C LEU A 14 23.08 7.96 29.89
N ALA A 15 24.03 8.47 30.68
CA ALA A 15 24.15 8.15 32.09
C ALA A 15 22.88 8.49 32.88
N LEU A 16 22.31 9.67 32.62
CA LEU A 16 21.06 10.12 33.25
C LEU A 16 19.87 9.23 32.86
N ASN A 17 19.75 8.82 31.60
CA ASN A 17 18.64 7.96 31.15
C ASN A 17 18.73 6.53 31.70
N LEU A 18 19.94 5.97 31.78
CA LEU A 18 20.16 4.66 32.40
C LEU A 18 19.81 4.70 33.89
N MET A 19 20.30 5.71 34.63
CA MET A 19 19.98 5.89 36.05
C MET A 19 18.47 6.07 36.28
N ARG A 20 17.76 6.83 35.44
CA ARG A 20 16.30 6.95 35.50
C ARG A 20 15.55 5.64 35.24
N SER A 21 16.17 4.72 34.51
CA SER A 21 15.62 3.38 34.24
C SER A 21 15.92 2.39 35.37
N GLY A 22 16.58 2.84 36.45
CA GLY A 22 16.95 2.02 37.60
C GLY A 22 18.29 1.30 37.46
N GLU A 23 19.07 1.61 36.41
CA GLU A 23 20.35 0.96 36.15
C GLU A 23 21.48 1.60 36.96
N GLU A 24 22.41 0.77 37.45
CA GLU A 24 23.66 1.25 38.03
C GLU A 24 24.62 1.73 36.94
N VAL A 25 25.14 2.95 37.08
CA VAL A 25 26.00 3.59 36.09
C VAL A 25 27.26 4.13 36.75
N LEU A 26 28.40 3.82 36.15
CA LEU A 26 29.70 4.41 36.46
C LEU A 26 30.19 5.19 35.23
N VAL A 27 30.48 6.48 35.40
CA VAL A 27 31.00 7.34 34.33
C VAL A 27 32.45 7.71 34.60
N ILE A 28 33.32 7.49 33.63
CA ILE A 28 34.76 7.76 33.72
C ILE A 28 35.14 8.76 32.64
N ASP A 29 35.73 9.89 33.05
CA ASP A 29 36.23 10.93 32.14
C ASP A 29 37.40 11.69 32.78
N SER A 30 38.30 12.25 31.96
CA SER A 30 39.43 13.04 32.45
C SER A 30 39.02 14.47 32.86
N ASN A 31 37.90 14.96 32.32
CA ASN A 31 37.38 16.29 32.60
C ASN A 31 36.44 16.29 33.80
N GLU A 32 36.97 16.64 34.97
CA GLU A 32 36.20 16.72 36.21
C GLU A 32 34.96 17.63 36.09
N LYS A 33 35.04 18.72 35.32
CA LYS A 33 33.91 19.64 35.13
C LYS A 33 32.74 18.98 34.42
N ALA A 34 33.02 18.09 33.47
CA ALA A 34 31.99 17.34 32.77
C ALA A 34 31.24 16.37 33.69
N LEU A 35 31.90 15.88 34.75
CA LEU A 35 31.33 14.94 35.72
C LEU A 35 30.54 15.62 36.85
N MET A 36 30.72 16.93 37.10
CA MET A 36 30.08 17.63 38.23
C MET A 36 28.56 17.48 38.23
N GLY A 37 27.91 17.69 37.08
CA GLY A 37 26.44 17.57 36.98
C GLY A 37 25.92 16.15 37.24
N LEU A 38 26.72 15.12 36.95
CA LEU A 38 26.38 13.72 37.22
C LEU A 38 26.54 13.38 38.71
N LYS A 39 27.57 13.94 39.38
CA LYS A 39 27.77 13.79 40.83
C LYS A 39 26.60 14.36 41.63
N GLU A 40 26.10 15.54 41.23
CA GLU A 40 24.92 16.16 41.87
C GLU A 40 23.66 15.30 41.72
N CYS A 41 23.58 14.48 40.68
CA CYS A 41 22.49 13.52 40.45
C CYS A 41 22.74 12.15 41.12
N ASN A 42 23.71 12.04 42.04
CA ASN A 42 24.12 10.80 42.71
C ASN A 42 24.58 9.66 41.76
N ILE A 43 25.06 9.99 40.56
CA ILE A 43 25.69 9.00 39.67
C ILE A 43 27.14 8.78 40.09
N GLN A 44 27.60 7.52 40.09
CA GLN A 44 29.00 7.20 40.39
C GLN A 44 29.91 7.70 39.26
N THR A 45 30.96 8.42 39.62
CA THR A 45 31.90 8.99 38.66
C THR A 45 33.35 8.79 39.10
N ILE A 46 34.26 8.60 38.14
CA ILE A 46 35.70 8.55 38.37
C ILE A 46 36.37 9.56 37.43
N THR A 47 37.11 10.51 38.00
CA THR A 47 37.96 11.41 37.22
C THR A 47 39.29 10.71 36.92
N SER A 48 39.51 10.29 35.68
CA SER A 48 40.75 9.59 35.28
C SER A 48 41.02 9.72 33.77
N ASP A 49 42.30 9.77 33.40
CA ASP A 49 42.70 9.66 31.99
C ASP A 49 42.62 8.20 31.56
N ILE A 50 41.91 7.96 30.46
CA ILE A 50 41.68 6.64 29.85
C ILE A 50 42.97 5.88 29.55
N ASN A 51 44.06 6.58 29.25
CA ASN A 51 45.36 5.97 28.95
C ASN A 51 46.08 5.47 30.21
N THR A 52 45.61 5.90 31.38
CA THR A 52 46.19 5.58 32.70
C THR A 52 45.21 4.84 33.61
N LEU A 53 44.01 4.55 33.13
CA LEU A 53 42.95 3.94 33.92
C LEU A 53 43.33 2.50 34.32
N ASP A 54 43.31 2.21 35.62
CA ASP A 54 43.49 0.85 36.12
C ASP A 54 42.16 0.07 36.09
N PHE A 55 41.97 -0.71 35.03
CA PHE A 55 40.78 -1.55 34.85
C PHE A 55 40.60 -2.62 35.93
N ASN A 56 41.65 -3.02 36.65
CA ASN A 56 41.52 -4.01 37.73
C ASN A 56 40.86 -3.43 38.98
N SER A 57 40.83 -2.10 39.10
CA SER A 57 40.15 -1.40 40.19
C SER A 57 38.64 -1.28 39.98
N LEU A 58 38.14 -1.63 38.78
CA LEU A 58 36.73 -1.52 38.42
C LEU A 58 35.90 -2.67 39.01
N PRO A 59 34.59 -2.46 39.29
CA PRO A 59 33.75 -3.49 39.88
C PRO A 59 33.46 -4.62 38.87
N ALA A 60 34.23 -5.71 38.89
CA ALA A 60 34.22 -6.72 37.82
C ALA A 60 32.94 -7.58 37.69
N LYS A 61 32.23 -7.86 38.80
CA LYS A 61 31.18 -8.91 38.81
C LYS A 61 29.88 -8.51 38.10
N ASP A 62 29.49 -7.24 38.16
CA ASP A 62 28.15 -6.80 37.76
C ASP A 62 28.13 -5.92 36.50
N ILE A 63 29.23 -5.90 35.75
CA ILE A 63 29.32 -5.15 34.49
C ILE A 63 28.50 -5.88 33.42
N ILE A 64 27.54 -5.14 32.86
CA ILE A 64 26.72 -5.55 31.70
C ILE A 64 27.43 -5.14 30.41
N ALA A 65 27.82 -3.86 30.32
CA ALA A 65 28.46 -3.32 29.13
C ALA A 65 29.44 -2.18 29.45
N PHE A 66 30.48 -2.08 28.63
CA PHE A 66 31.34 -0.92 28.49
C PHE A 66 30.88 -0.09 27.29
N VAL A 67 30.71 1.22 27.49
CA VAL A 67 30.25 2.18 26.49
C VAL A 67 31.38 3.18 26.23
N LEU A 68 31.99 3.08 25.05
CA LEU A 68 33.16 3.87 24.66
C LEU A 68 32.69 5.09 23.85
N LEU A 69 32.77 6.27 24.48
CA LEU A 69 32.31 7.54 23.92
C LEU A 69 33.46 8.55 23.80
N GLN A 70 34.70 8.10 23.57
CA GLN A 70 35.83 9.01 23.34
C GLN A 70 35.76 9.69 21.98
N LYS A 71 36.26 10.92 21.87
CA LYS A 71 36.15 11.74 20.65
C LYS A 71 37.01 11.21 19.51
N HIS A 72 38.16 10.64 19.84
CA HIS A 72 39.10 10.12 18.87
C HIS A 72 38.97 8.61 18.75
N LEU A 73 39.12 8.11 17.53
CA LEU A 73 39.06 6.68 17.24
C LEU A 73 40.16 5.92 17.99
N GLU A 74 41.37 6.46 18.04
CA GLU A 74 42.51 5.79 18.69
C GLU A 74 42.26 5.51 20.17
N ASP A 75 41.58 6.44 20.85
CA ASP A 75 41.20 6.32 22.25
C ASP A 75 40.21 5.16 22.46
N ASN A 76 39.16 5.09 21.64
CA ASN A 76 38.17 4.00 21.72
C ASN A 76 38.78 2.64 21.36
N LEU A 77 39.70 2.58 20.39
CA LEU A 77 40.41 1.34 20.05
C LEU A 77 41.31 0.86 21.18
N THR A 78 42.03 1.79 21.81
CA THR A 78 42.88 1.48 22.96
C THR A 78 42.04 0.90 24.09
N LEU A 79 40.93 1.56 24.43
CA LEU A 79 39.98 1.10 25.44
C LEU A 79 39.39 -0.28 25.10
N ALA A 80 38.90 -0.48 23.87
CA ALA A 80 38.31 -1.75 23.44
C ALA A 80 39.29 -2.92 23.58
N ASN A 81 40.53 -2.74 23.11
CA ASN A 81 41.57 -3.75 23.20
C ASN A 81 41.92 -4.10 24.65
N TYR A 82 42.04 -3.11 25.54
CA TYR A 82 42.28 -3.36 26.96
C TYR A 82 41.10 -4.07 27.63
N ILE A 83 39.88 -3.59 27.39
CA ILE A 83 38.67 -4.16 27.97
C ILE A 83 38.50 -5.61 27.53
N LYS A 84 38.66 -5.93 26.24
CA LYS A 84 38.54 -7.32 25.78
C LYS A 84 39.65 -8.23 26.30
N LYS A 85 40.81 -7.69 26.65
CA LYS A 85 41.88 -8.46 27.30
C LYS A 85 41.58 -8.78 28.76
N VAL A 86 41.01 -7.82 29.52
CA VAL A 86 40.73 -7.97 30.96
C VAL A 86 39.36 -8.61 31.22
N PHE A 87 38.39 -8.29 30.39
CA PHE A 87 36.97 -8.64 30.48
C PHE A 87 36.46 -9.23 29.15
N PRO A 88 36.97 -10.40 28.71
CA PRO A 88 36.70 -10.95 27.37
C PRO A 88 35.22 -11.28 27.12
N ASP A 89 34.45 -11.54 28.18
CA ASP A 89 33.04 -11.91 28.16
C ASP A 89 32.08 -10.70 28.15
N LYS A 90 32.59 -9.49 28.38
CA LYS A 90 31.75 -8.29 28.54
C LYS A 90 31.45 -7.62 27.21
N PHE A 91 30.23 -7.11 27.10
CA PHE A 91 29.78 -6.39 25.91
C PHE A 91 30.47 -5.01 25.84
N VAL A 92 30.97 -4.66 24.66
CA VAL A 92 31.65 -3.41 24.37
C VAL A 92 30.90 -2.73 23.24
N PHE A 93 30.36 -1.55 23.53
CA PHE A 93 29.74 -0.67 22.57
C PHE A 93 30.64 0.54 22.34
N SER A 94 30.81 0.99 21.10
CA SER A 94 31.56 2.22 20.80
C SER A 94 30.80 3.15 19.88
N ARG A 95 30.97 4.46 20.07
CA ARG A 95 30.67 5.39 18.98
C ARG A 95 31.67 5.26 17.85
N ALA A 96 31.20 5.50 16.64
CA ALA A 96 31.99 5.63 15.42
C ALA A 96 31.54 6.90 14.69
N VAL A 97 32.45 7.60 14.03
CA VAL A 97 32.12 8.74 13.18
C VAL A 97 31.46 8.26 11.90
N ASP A 98 32.05 7.26 11.25
CA ASP A 98 31.62 6.75 9.94
C ASP A 98 31.70 5.21 9.83
N GLU A 99 31.48 4.70 8.62
CA GLU A 99 31.52 3.26 8.31
C GLU A 99 32.94 2.67 8.37
N LYS A 100 33.99 3.48 8.10
CA LYS A 100 35.37 3.02 8.20
C LYS A 100 35.75 2.80 9.65
N GLU A 101 35.44 3.76 10.52
CA GLU A 101 35.65 3.62 11.96
C GLU A 101 34.87 2.43 12.53
N THR A 102 33.63 2.24 12.06
CA THR A 102 32.82 1.07 12.43
C THR A 102 33.55 -0.23 12.15
N PHE A 103 34.09 -0.39 10.94
CA PHE A 103 34.83 -1.59 10.55
C PHE A 103 36.06 -1.82 11.46
N VAL A 104 36.87 -0.79 11.67
CA VAL A 104 38.08 -0.89 12.50
C VAL A 104 37.75 -1.23 13.96
N LEU A 105 36.70 -0.64 14.54
CA LEU A 105 36.28 -0.93 15.91
C LEU A 105 35.79 -2.37 16.07
N LEU A 106 34.97 -2.87 15.14
CA LEU A 106 34.49 -4.26 15.15
C LEU A 106 35.63 -5.27 15.02
N GLU A 107 36.62 -5.01 14.16
CA GLU A 107 37.81 -5.86 14.04
C GLU A 107 38.68 -5.89 15.31
N ASN A 108 38.61 -4.84 16.13
CA ASN A 108 39.36 -4.72 17.39
C ASN A 108 38.51 -5.08 18.63
N GLY A 109 37.48 -5.90 18.44
CA GLY A 109 36.74 -6.50 19.54
C GLY A 109 35.64 -5.62 20.14
N VAL A 110 35.24 -4.52 19.49
CA VAL A 110 33.96 -3.88 19.83
C VAL A 110 32.82 -4.77 19.33
N ASP A 111 31.80 -5.03 20.16
CA ASP A 111 30.69 -5.92 19.80
C ASP A 111 29.62 -5.20 18.95
N SER A 112 29.44 -3.89 19.15
CA SER A 112 28.50 -3.07 18.38
C SER A 112 28.94 -1.61 18.32
N THR A 113 28.62 -0.93 17.22
CA THR A 113 28.92 0.49 17.06
C THR A 113 27.68 1.32 16.76
N ILE A 114 27.81 2.65 16.97
CA ILE A 114 26.83 3.62 16.50
C ILE A 114 27.48 4.69 15.65
N GLN A 115 26.99 4.88 14.42
CA GLN A 115 27.52 5.87 13.48
C GLN A 115 26.87 7.23 13.72
N THR A 116 27.62 8.15 14.30
CA THR A 116 27.14 9.47 14.70
C THR A 116 26.71 10.32 13.49
N VAL A 117 27.49 10.34 12.42
CA VAL A 117 27.14 11.07 11.19
C VAL A 117 25.86 10.51 10.59
N LYS A 118 25.73 9.18 10.48
CA LYS A 118 24.54 8.53 9.93
C LYS A 118 23.28 8.85 10.73
N ILE A 119 23.35 8.81 12.06
CA ILE A 119 22.21 9.15 12.93
C ILE A 119 21.83 10.62 12.76
N MET A 120 22.81 11.52 12.79
CA MET A 120 22.53 12.95 12.66
C MET A 120 21.95 13.28 11.29
N THR A 121 22.50 12.71 10.22
CA THR A 121 21.95 12.84 8.87
C THR A 121 20.51 12.31 8.80
N ASN A 122 20.22 11.13 9.33
CA ASN A 122 18.87 10.58 9.33
C ASN A 122 17.89 11.45 10.13
N ALA A 123 18.30 11.95 11.30
CA ALA A 123 17.48 12.85 12.11
C ALA A 123 17.17 14.16 11.35
N ILE A 124 18.18 14.77 10.71
CA ILE A 124 18.00 15.97 9.89
C ILE A 124 17.08 15.68 8.70
N LEU A 125 17.29 14.56 7.99
CA LEU A 125 16.44 14.16 6.87
C LEU A 125 14.97 14.00 7.30
N ASN A 126 14.72 13.39 8.46
CA ASN A 126 13.37 13.25 9.01
C ASN A 126 12.72 14.61 9.28
N GLU A 127 13.44 15.56 9.89
CA GLU A 127 12.94 16.93 10.11
C GLU A 127 12.65 17.65 8.79
N LEU A 128 13.50 17.46 7.77
CA LEU A 128 13.27 18.03 6.43
C LEU A 128 12.06 17.41 5.73
N GLU A 129 11.82 16.11 5.87
CA GLU A 129 10.63 15.44 5.37
C GLU A 129 9.36 15.93 6.08
N MET A 130 9.42 16.15 7.39
CA MET A 130 8.31 16.78 8.13
C MET A 130 8.05 18.22 7.67
N ALA A 131 9.10 18.99 7.37
CA ALA A 131 8.95 20.33 6.81
C ALA A 131 8.31 20.31 5.41
N LYS A 132 8.67 19.36 4.55
CA LYS A 132 8.03 19.15 3.24
C LYS A 132 6.55 18.81 3.40
N LEU A 133 6.22 17.87 4.30
CA LEU A 133 4.84 17.49 4.60
C LEU A 133 4.01 18.69 5.07
N LYS A 134 4.52 19.48 6.03
CA LYS A 134 3.87 20.70 6.52
C LYS A 134 3.61 21.71 5.40
N ARG A 135 4.60 21.93 4.52
CA ARG A 135 4.45 22.81 3.35
C ARG A 135 3.39 22.29 2.39
N SER A 136 3.39 20.99 2.10
CA SER A 136 2.41 20.39 1.18
C SER A 136 0.99 20.50 1.74
N VAL A 137 0.79 20.15 3.01
CA VAL A 137 -0.49 20.30 3.72
C VAL A 137 -0.95 21.76 3.76
N PHE A 138 -0.04 22.71 4.02
CA PHE A 138 -0.36 24.13 3.97
C PHE A 138 -0.85 24.56 2.57
N HIS A 139 -0.20 24.08 1.50
CA HIS A 139 -0.60 24.38 0.14
C HIS A 139 -1.96 23.76 -0.20
N LEU A 140 -2.17 22.47 0.10
CA LEU A 140 -3.45 21.78 -0.09
C LEU A 140 -4.59 22.53 0.59
N THR A 141 -4.43 22.84 1.88
CA THR A 141 -5.47 23.53 2.65
C THR A 141 -5.72 24.94 2.15
N SER A 142 -4.72 25.62 1.59
CA SER A 142 -4.90 26.94 0.95
C SER A 142 -5.77 26.83 -0.31
N VAL A 143 -5.54 25.81 -1.16
CA VAL A 143 -6.36 25.57 -2.36
C VAL A 143 -7.79 25.18 -1.97
N ILE A 144 -7.97 24.34 -0.95
CA ILE A 144 -9.30 23.95 -0.43
C ILE A 144 -10.05 25.17 0.10
N LYS A 145 -9.43 26.00 0.94
CA LYS A 145 -10.07 27.20 1.51
C LYS A 145 -10.48 28.23 0.45
N ALA A 146 -9.79 28.26 -0.69
CA ALA A 146 -10.18 29.11 -1.81
C ALA A 146 -11.47 28.66 -2.51
N ALA A 147 -12.04 27.50 -2.15
CA ALA A 147 -13.31 26.99 -2.65
C ALA A 147 -14.55 27.44 -1.84
N SER A 148 -14.49 28.63 -1.25
CA SER A 148 -15.43 29.08 -0.21
C SER A 148 -16.84 29.44 -0.68
N ASN A 149 -17.06 29.62 -1.99
CA ASN A 149 -18.34 30.11 -2.53
C ASN A 149 -19.22 28.95 -3.01
N LYS A 150 -18.69 28.13 -3.92
CA LYS A 150 -19.39 27.03 -4.59
C LYS A 150 -18.89 25.64 -4.18
N GLY A 151 -17.81 25.56 -3.40
CA GLY A 151 -17.29 24.31 -2.87
C GLY A 151 -16.37 23.56 -3.83
N LEU A 152 -16.09 22.30 -3.48
CA LEU A 152 -15.10 21.42 -4.10
C LEU A 152 -15.79 20.19 -4.72
N ALA A 153 -15.53 19.92 -6.01
CA ALA A 153 -15.87 18.64 -6.62
C ALA A 153 -14.65 17.70 -6.57
N ILE A 154 -14.84 16.50 -6.03
CA ILE A 154 -13.78 15.49 -5.93
C ILE A 154 -14.09 14.39 -6.96
N PHE A 155 -13.26 14.27 -7.99
CA PHE A 155 -13.38 13.23 -9.00
C PHE A 155 -12.39 12.10 -8.71
N LEU A 156 -12.89 10.87 -8.71
CA LEU A 156 -12.07 9.66 -8.60
C LEU A 156 -11.72 9.14 -10.00
N GLN A 157 -10.75 8.23 -10.07
CA GLN A 157 -10.56 7.38 -11.24
C GLN A 157 -11.83 6.60 -11.60
N ASP A 158 -11.94 6.20 -12.87
CA ASP A 158 -13.03 5.35 -13.35
C ASP A 158 -12.95 3.96 -12.73
N ASN A 159 -14.12 3.39 -12.39
CA ASN A 159 -14.22 2.11 -11.69
C ASN A 159 -13.42 2.10 -10.37
N PRO A 160 -13.69 3.06 -9.46
CA PRO A 160 -12.83 3.31 -8.33
C PRO A 160 -12.68 2.08 -7.43
N ASP A 161 -11.44 1.86 -7.01
CA ASP A 161 -11.03 0.84 -6.06
C ASP A 161 -11.05 1.38 -4.62
N PRO A 162 -10.72 0.56 -3.61
CA PRO A 162 -10.75 1.00 -2.22
C PRO A 162 -9.83 2.19 -1.93
N ASP A 163 -8.68 2.31 -2.59
CA ASP A 163 -7.74 3.41 -2.36
C ASP A 163 -8.29 4.74 -2.85
N ALA A 164 -8.85 4.77 -4.06
CA ALA A 164 -9.50 5.95 -4.62
C ALA A 164 -10.68 6.41 -3.76
N ILE A 165 -11.54 5.47 -3.34
CA ILE A 165 -12.70 5.73 -2.48
C ILE A 165 -12.24 6.33 -1.15
N ALA A 166 -11.28 5.69 -0.48
CA ALA A 166 -10.78 6.13 0.82
C ALA A 166 -10.12 7.52 0.74
N CYS A 167 -9.33 7.78 -0.30
CA CYS A 167 -8.71 9.08 -0.54
C CYS A 167 -9.75 10.19 -0.79
N GLY A 168 -10.79 9.90 -1.58
CA GLY A 168 -11.89 10.83 -1.80
C GLY A 168 -12.61 11.22 -0.50
N LEU A 169 -12.89 10.23 0.35
CA LEU A 169 -13.51 10.47 1.67
C LEU A 169 -12.59 11.24 2.61
N ALA A 170 -11.30 10.93 2.63
CA ALA A 170 -10.32 11.67 3.42
C ALA A 170 -10.22 13.12 2.98
N LEU A 171 -10.23 13.40 1.66
CA LEU A 171 -10.22 14.77 1.16
C LEU A 171 -11.53 15.51 1.49
N LYS A 172 -12.67 14.83 1.41
CA LYS A 172 -13.97 15.36 1.87
C LYS A 172 -13.92 15.74 3.36
N CYS A 173 -13.37 14.87 4.21
CA CYS A 173 -13.18 15.13 5.64
C CYS A 173 -12.26 16.34 5.89
N ILE A 174 -11.17 16.48 5.13
CA ILE A 174 -10.29 17.66 5.20
C ILE A 174 -11.04 18.93 4.77
N ALA A 175 -11.86 18.87 3.72
CA ALA A 175 -12.66 20.01 3.27
C ALA A 175 -13.70 20.44 4.32
N GLU A 176 -14.36 19.47 4.97
CA GLU A 176 -15.33 19.70 6.06
C GLU A 176 -14.70 20.40 7.26
N LYS A 177 -13.44 20.10 7.61
CA LYS A 177 -12.69 20.82 8.66
C LYS A 177 -12.60 22.34 8.42
N PHE A 178 -12.68 22.76 7.16
CA PHE A 178 -12.62 24.17 6.77
C PHE A 178 -13.98 24.69 6.27
N ASP A 179 -15.08 24.03 6.63
CA ASP A 179 -16.45 24.39 6.25
C ASP A 179 -16.68 24.45 4.72
N ILE A 180 -15.85 23.73 3.94
CA ILE A 180 -15.97 23.66 2.49
C ILE A 180 -16.86 22.48 2.10
N LYS A 181 -18.00 22.81 1.48
CA LYS A 181 -18.90 21.79 0.92
C LYS A 181 -18.19 21.03 -0.19
N SER A 182 -18.26 19.70 -0.14
CA SER A 182 -17.70 18.86 -1.19
C SER A 182 -18.59 17.66 -1.51
N LYS A 183 -18.47 17.17 -2.76
CA LYS A 183 -19.15 15.98 -3.27
C LYS A 183 -18.16 15.14 -4.07
N ILE A 184 -18.34 13.83 -4.03
CA ILE A 184 -17.44 12.86 -4.68
C ILE A 184 -18.15 12.28 -5.91
N TYR A 185 -17.45 12.29 -7.03
CA TYR A 185 -17.94 11.86 -8.33
C TYR A 185 -17.00 10.81 -8.93
N TYR A 186 -17.56 9.87 -9.69
CA TYR A 186 -16.76 8.84 -10.37
C TYR A 186 -17.44 8.38 -11.67
N GLY A 187 -16.64 7.82 -12.58
CA GLY A 187 -17.14 7.17 -13.79
C GLY A 187 -17.02 5.65 -13.77
N GLY A 188 -17.52 5.00 -14.82
CA GLY A 188 -17.49 3.54 -14.92
C GLY A 188 -18.42 2.86 -13.90
N ASN A 189 -18.06 1.67 -13.43
CA ASN A 189 -18.79 0.88 -12.42
C ASN A 189 -17.86 0.49 -11.28
N ILE A 190 -18.36 0.47 -10.05
CA ILE A 190 -17.63 -0.11 -8.92
C ILE A 190 -17.69 -1.62 -9.06
N GLY A 191 -16.57 -2.19 -9.54
CA GLY A 191 -16.38 -3.64 -9.69
C GLY A 191 -15.97 -4.30 -8.38
N HIS A 192 -15.90 -5.64 -8.35
CA HIS A 192 -15.61 -6.47 -7.16
C HIS A 192 -16.62 -6.33 -6.02
N GLN A 193 -16.94 -7.45 -5.36
CA GLN A 193 -17.93 -7.43 -4.27
C GLN A 193 -17.41 -6.69 -3.04
N GLN A 194 -16.09 -6.74 -2.79
CA GLN A 194 -15.45 -6.03 -1.70
C GLN A 194 -15.62 -4.51 -1.83
N ASN A 195 -15.40 -3.94 -3.02
CA ASN A 195 -15.52 -2.49 -3.22
C ASN A 195 -16.97 -2.03 -3.14
N LYS A 196 -17.92 -2.83 -3.66
CA LYS A 196 -19.36 -2.56 -3.49
C LYS A 196 -19.76 -2.60 -2.01
N THR A 197 -19.24 -3.58 -1.28
CA THR A 197 -19.48 -3.73 0.17
C THR A 197 -18.90 -2.54 0.95
N LEU A 198 -17.68 -2.11 0.61
CA LEU A 198 -17.07 -0.90 1.14
C LEU A 198 -17.99 0.31 0.98
N VAL A 199 -18.44 0.61 -0.23
CA VAL A 199 -19.31 1.76 -0.51
C VAL A 199 -20.64 1.68 0.24
N ASN A 200 -21.25 0.49 0.28
CA ASN A 200 -22.53 0.27 0.94
C ASN A 200 -22.42 0.44 2.47
N LEU A 201 -21.36 -0.12 3.08
CA LEU A 201 -21.20 -0.11 4.53
C LEU A 201 -20.68 1.22 5.06
N LEU A 202 -19.93 1.98 4.26
CA LEU A 202 -19.50 3.33 4.61
C LEU A 202 -20.59 4.39 4.41
N GLU A 203 -21.77 4.01 3.90
CA GLU A 203 -22.90 4.90 3.59
C GLU A 203 -22.48 6.13 2.77
N THR A 204 -21.55 5.94 1.82
CA THR A 204 -20.90 7.06 1.13
C THR A 204 -21.76 7.60 0.01
N ASP A 205 -21.96 8.93 -0.01
CA ASP A 205 -22.59 9.66 -1.12
C ASP A 205 -21.65 9.77 -2.34
N LEU A 206 -21.32 8.64 -2.98
CA LEU A 206 -20.60 8.61 -4.25
C LEU A 206 -21.57 8.81 -5.41
N ILE A 207 -21.34 9.84 -6.22
CA ILE A 207 -22.22 10.18 -7.35
C ILE A 207 -21.62 9.64 -8.65
N ARG A 208 -22.27 8.63 -9.21
CA ARG A 208 -21.87 8.06 -10.49
C ARG A 208 -22.25 8.97 -11.65
N LEU A 209 -21.28 9.28 -12.50
CA LEU A 209 -21.48 9.98 -13.77
C LEU A 209 -21.42 9.00 -14.93
N ARG A 210 -22.25 9.25 -15.95
CA ARG A 210 -22.33 8.42 -17.16
C ARG A 210 -21.70 9.07 -18.37
N THR A 211 -21.60 10.40 -18.37
CA THR A 211 -21.09 11.17 -19.51
C THR A 211 -20.12 12.25 -19.06
N THR A 212 -19.27 12.69 -19.99
CA THR A 212 -18.39 13.85 -19.80
C THR A 212 -19.18 15.15 -19.68
N ASP A 213 -20.37 15.24 -20.27
CA ASP A 213 -21.21 16.44 -20.20
C ASP A 213 -21.74 16.68 -18.79
N GLU A 214 -22.16 15.60 -18.09
CA GLU A 214 -22.53 15.67 -16.67
C GLU A 214 -21.36 16.20 -15.81
N SER A 215 -20.14 15.71 -16.08
CA SER A 215 -18.95 16.17 -15.35
C SER A 215 -18.63 17.64 -15.62
N LEU A 216 -18.83 18.11 -16.86
CA LEU A 216 -18.56 19.50 -17.24
C LEU A 216 -19.54 20.47 -16.57
N GLU A 217 -20.82 20.09 -16.46
CA GLU A 217 -21.82 20.86 -15.72
C GLU A 217 -21.42 21.04 -14.24
N ILE A 218 -20.92 19.97 -13.62
CA ILE A 218 -20.43 20.03 -12.23
C ILE A 218 -19.22 20.97 -12.13
N VAL A 219 -18.24 20.84 -13.03
CA VAL A 219 -17.02 21.67 -13.05
C VAL A 219 -17.36 23.16 -13.16
N HIS A 220 -18.38 23.53 -13.95
CA HIS A 220 -18.82 24.92 -14.07
C HIS A 220 -19.54 25.47 -12.81
N ASN A 221 -20.00 24.59 -11.94
CA ASN A 221 -20.79 24.92 -10.76
C ASN A 221 -20.03 24.81 -9.43
N VAL A 222 -18.71 24.57 -9.45
CA VAL A 222 -17.85 24.53 -8.26
C VAL A 222 -16.68 25.50 -8.39
N ASP A 223 -16.02 25.81 -7.27
CA ASP A 223 -14.86 26.71 -7.27
C ASP A 223 -13.56 25.96 -7.56
N LYS A 224 -13.46 24.72 -7.07
CA LYS A 224 -12.28 23.87 -7.21
C LYS A 224 -12.67 22.44 -7.60
N VAL A 225 -11.77 21.81 -8.33
CA VAL A 225 -11.86 20.43 -8.79
C VAL A 225 -10.65 19.67 -8.26
N ALA A 226 -10.88 18.53 -7.62
CA ALA A 226 -9.85 17.56 -7.27
C ALA A 226 -9.94 16.33 -8.17
N LEU A 227 -8.80 15.75 -8.51
CA LEU A 227 -8.68 14.46 -9.17
C LEU A 227 -7.82 13.53 -8.30
N ILE A 228 -8.39 12.37 -7.96
CA ILE A 228 -7.84 11.41 -7.00
C ILE A 228 -7.60 10.08 -7.70
N GLU A 229 -6.43 9.47 -7.45
CA GLU A 229 -6.00 8.21 -8.07
C GLU A 229 -5.96 8.27 -9.61
N ALA A 230 -5.81 9.50 -10.12
CA ALA A 230 -5.56 9.80 -11.51
C ALA A 230 -4.86 11.15 -11.61
N SER A 231 -3.99 11.30 -12.62
CA SER A 231 -3.16 12.50 -12.77
C SER A 231 -3.49 13.37 -13.98
N ILE A 232 -4.29 12.87 -14.94
CA ILE A 232 -4.55 13.54 -16.22
C ILE A 232 -6.04 13.41 -16.56
N ALA A 233 -6.72 14.53 -16.81
CA ALA A 233 -8.12 14.54 -17.22
C ALA A 233 -8.34 13.68 -18.48
N SER A 234 -9.47 12.97 -18.55
CA SER A 234 -9.86 12.00 -19.59
C SER A 234 -9.01 10.72 -19.68
N LYS A 235 -7.97 10.58 -18.87
CA LYS A 235 -7.21 9.33 -18.74
C LYS A 235 -7.65 8.59 -17.48
N ASN A 236 -8.48 7.55 -17.66
CA ASN A 236 -9.03 6.75 -16.57
C ASN A 236 -9.90 7.57 -15.59
N ASN A 237 -10.65 8.54 -16.09
CA ASN A 237 -11.61 9.33 -15.32
C ASN A 237 -12.60 10.02 -16.28
N VAL A 238 -13.76 10.40 -15.74
CA VAL A 238 -14.84 11.08 -16.46
C VAL A 238 -14.60 12.55 -16.78
N LEU A 239 -13.49 13.16 -16.34
CA LEU A 239 -13.25 14.58 -16.64
C LEU A 239 -12.98 14.79 -18.13
N PRO A 240 -13.49 15.87 -18.74
CA PRO A 240 -13.16 16.24 -20.11
C PRO A 240 -11.69 16.63 -20.25
N ALA A 241 -11.06 16.33 -21.39
CA ALA A 241 -9.63 16.54 -21.61
C ALA A 241 -9.16 18.01 -21.47
N ASN A 242 -10.06 18.98 -21.62
CA ASN A 242 -9.79 20.40 -21.49
C ASN A 242 -9.93 20.93 -20.05
N VAL A 243 -10.37 20.11 -19.10
CA VAL A 243 -10.44 20.48 -17.68
C VAL A 243 -9.07 20.30 -17.03
N VAL A 244 -8.65 21.31 -16.27
CA VAL A 244 -7.43 21.27 -15.45
C VAL A 244 -7.86 21.17 -13.99
N PRO A 245 -7.65 20.02 -13.32
CA PRO A 245 -7.94 19.89 -11.89
C PRO A 245 -7.09 20.89 -11.08
N ASN A 246 -7.65 21.44 -10.00
CA ASN A 246 -6.89 22.30 -9.09
C ASN A 246 -6.06 21.47 -8.12
N ILE A 247 -6.57 20.32 -7.67
CA ILE A 247 -5.90 19.40 -6.75
C ILE A 247 -5.72 18.06 -7.46
N ILE A 248 -4.51 17.51 -7.45
CA ILE A 248 -4.20 16.17 -7.94
C ILE A 248 -3.49 15.41 -6.82
N ILE A 249 -4.01 14.25 -6.45
CA ILE A 249 -3.40 13.33 -5.48
C ILE A 249 -3.39 11.94 -6.11
N ASP A 250 -2.20 11.39 -6.28
CA ASP A 250 -2.00 10.10 -6.96
C ASP A 250 -0.70 9.45 -6.46
N HIS A 251 -0.56 8.14 -6.65
CA HIS A 251 0.69 7.41 -6.39
C HIS A 251 1.18 6.63 -7.61
N HIS A 252 0.52 6.76 -8.76
CA HIS A 252 0.93 6.08 -9.97
C HIS A 252 2.11 6.76 -10.67
N GLN A 253 2.88 5.97 -11.43
CA GLN A 253 3.85 6.54 -12.37
C GLN A 253 3.14 7.26 -13.51
N THR A 254 3.48 8.53 -13.72
CA THR A 254 2.93 9.35 -14.80
C THR A 254 3.99 10.26 -15.40
N ASP A 255 3.72 10.76 -16.61
CA ASP A 255 4.52 11.79 -17.23
C ASP A 255 4.13 13.17 -16.67
N PHE A 256 4.95 13.67 -15.75
CA PHE A 256 4.76 14.97 -15.09
C PHE A 256 4.67 16.15 -16.07
N SER A 257 5.17 16.02 -17.31
CA SER A 257 5.05 17.09 -18.31
C SER A 257 3.61 17.31 -18.79
N LEU A 258 2.75 16.30 -18.62
CA LEU A 258 1.33 16.33 -18.99
C LEU A 258 0.41 16.72 -17.83
N VAL A 259 0.94 16.73 -16.59
CA VAL A 259 0.17 17.01 -15.39
C VAL A 259 0.09 18.53 -15.17
N LYS A 260 -1.12 19.02 -14.90
CA LYS A 260 -1.37 20.44 -14.62
C LYS A 260 -2.36 20.55 -13.46
N GLY A 261 -2.02 21.36 -12.47
CA GLY A 261 -2.89 21.70 -11.35
C GLY A 261 -2.27 22.75 -10.45
N GLU A 262 -3.05 23.30 -9.52
CA GLU A 262 -2.55 24.27 -8.53
C GLU A 262 -1.78 23.55 -7.43
N PHE A 263 -2.35 22.46 -6.91
CA PHE A 263 -1.74 21.52 -5.99
C PHE A 263 -1.61 20.16 -6.67
N VAL A 264 -0.38 19.66 -6.77
CA VAL A 264 -0.07 18.35 -7.37
C VAL A 264 0.80 17.59 -6.40
N GLU A 265 0.28 16.49 -5.86
CA GLU A 265 1.02 15.55 -5.03
C GLU A 265 0.95 14.17 -5.70
N ILE A 266 2.04 13.78 -6.33
CA ILE A 266 2.16 12.48 -6.99
C ILE A 266 3.41 11.81 -6.44
N LEU A 267 3.25 10.71 -5.72
CA LEU A 267 4.36 10.03 -5.03
C LEU A 267 4.53 8.58 -5.54
N PRO A 268 5.17 8.34 -6.70
CA PRO A 268 5.25 7.01 -7.34
C PRO A 268 5.95 5.90 -6.55
N LYS A 269 6.58 6.25 -5.43
CA LYS A 269 7.31 5.31 -4.57
C LYS A 269 6.47 4.82 -3.40
N ILE A 270 5.38 5.50 -3.05
CA ILE A 270 4.52 5.13 -1.93
C ILE A 270 3.54 4.03 -2.37
N GLY A 271 3.22 3.12 -1.47
CA GLY A 271 2.42 1.94 -1.81
C GLY A 271 0.97 2.24 -2.13
N ALA A 272 0.40 3.33 -1.59
CA ALA A 272 -0.99 3.74 -1.80
C ALA A 272 -1.17 5.26 -1.57
N ALA A 273 -2.12 5.90 -2.23
CA ALA A 273 -2.48 7.28 -1.91
C ALA A 273 -3.19 7.39 -0.56
N SER A 274 -3.85 6.33 -0.05
CA SER A 274 -4.37 6.33 1.33
C SER A 274 -3.28 6.59 2.36
N THR A 275 -2.03 6.20 2.09
CA THR A 275 -0.87 6.53 2.93
C THR A 275 -0.60 8.04 2.94
N ILE A 276 -0.67 8.70 1.77
CA ILE A 276 -0.54 10.16 1.64
C ILE A 276 -1.64 10.85 2.44
N MET A 277 -2.89 10.44 2.25
CA MET A 277 -4.04 11.03 2.91
C MET A 277 -3.99 10.83 4.43
N THR A 278 -3.55 9.66 4.90
CA THR A 278 -3.35 9.40 6.33
C THR A 278 -2.31 10.34 6.93
N ARG A 279 -1.19 10.59 6.23
CA ARG A 279 -0.19 11.57 6.67
C ARG A 279 -0.77 12.97 6.76
N TYR A 280 -1.66 13.35 5.83
CA TYR A 280 -2.29 14.68 5.82
C TYR A 280 -3.28 14.84 6.96
N LEU A 281 -4.14 13.85 7.20
CA LEU A 281 -5.05 13.84 8.35
C LEU A 281 -4.28 14.00 9.66
N ARG A 282 -3.20 13.23 9.84
CA ARG A 282 -2.32 13.34 11.03
C ARG A 282 -1.68 14.72 11.16
N GLN A 283 -1.11 15.25 10.07
CA GLN A 283 -0.47 16.57 10.08
C GLN A 283 -1.46 17.70 10.35
N LEU A 284 -2.75 17.49 10.04
CA LEU A 284 -3.83 18.42 10.32
C LEU A 284 -4.49 18.18 11.68
N ASP A 285 -4.03 17.22 12.50
CA ASP A 285 -4.70 16.82 13.75
C ASP A 285 -6.19 16.45 13.53
N ILE A 286 -6.47 15.73 12.44
CA ILE A 286 -7.76 15.12 12.15
C ILE A 286 -7.66 13.64 12.49
N VAL A 287 -8.43 13.21 13.49
CA VAL A 287 -8.59 11.78 13.80
C VAL A 287 -9.73 11.26 12.92
N PRO A 288 -9.47 10.36 11.94
CA PRO A 288 -10.54 9.77 11.14
C PRO A 288 -11.46 8.95 12.04
N ASP A 289 -12.76 8.99 11.74
CA ASP A 289 -13.73 8.12 12.40
C ASP A 289 -13.51 6.65 11.99
N PRO A 290 -14.10 5.67 12.70
CA PRO A 290 -13.86 4.26 12.40
C PRO A 290 -14.17 3.85 10.96
N PRO A 291 -15.27 4.32 10.32
CA PRO A 291 -15.51 4.08 8.90
C PRO A 291 -14.38 4.57 7.99
N LEU A 292 -13.96 5.84 8.08
CA LEU A 292 -12.89 6.39 7.26
C LEU A 292 -11.54 5.72 7.55
N ALA A 293 -11.24 5.46 8.82
CA ALA A 293 -10.02 4.76 9.20
C ALA A 293 -9.97 3.33 8.61
N THR A 294 -11.12 2.64 8.60
CA THR A 294 -11.27 1.31 8.00
C THR A 294 -11.06 1.37 6.49
N ALA A 295 -11.65 2.36 5.82
CA ALA A 295 -11.49 2.58 4.38
C ALA A 295 -10.02 2.82 4.00
N LEU A 296 -9.35 3.77 4.70
CA LEU A 296 -7.93 4.09 4.46
C LEU A 296 -7.02 2.88 4.71
N ARG A 297 -7.24 2.14 5.81
CA ARG A 297 -6.44 0.94 6.11
C ARG A 297 -6.63 -0.14 5.05
N TYR A 298 -7.87 -0.31 4.58
CA TYR A 298 -8.18 -1.27 3.54
C TYR A 298 -7.60 -0.86 2.18
N GLY A 299 -7.65 0.43 1.81
CA GLY A 299 -7.00 0.99 0.63
C GLY A 299 -5.50 0.70 0.59
N ILE A 300 -4.78 1.03 1.67
CA ILE A 300 -3.34 0.73 1.81
C ILE A 300 -3.09 -0.77 1.61
N ARG A 301 -3.89 -1.63 2.24
CA ARG A 301 -3.72 -3.09 2.14
C ARG A 301 -3.95 -3.61 0.72
N VAL A 302 -4.93 -3.08 -0.01
CA VAL A 302 -5.24 -3.54 -1.36
C VAL A 302 -4.12 -3.17 -2.34
N ASP A 303 -3.66 -1.93 -2.33
CA ASP A 303 -2.66 -1.46 -3.30
C ASP A 303 -1.26 -2.00 -3.02
N THR A 304 -0.94 -2.22 -1.74
CA THR A 304 0.29 -2.92 -1.34
C THR A 304 0.20 -4.43 -1.46
N SER A 305 -0.94 -4.99 -1.88
CA SER A 305 -1.18 -6.45 -1.93
C SER A 305 -0.86 -7.14 -0.60
N GLY A 306 -1.39 -6.59 0.49
CA GLY A 306 -1.11 -7.07 1.84
C GLY A 306 0.34 -6.85 2.26
N PHE A 307 0.93 -5.71 1.89
CA PHE A 307 2.33 -5.34 2.19
C PHE A 307 3.40 -6.18 1.47
N THR A 308 3.03 -6.84 0.37
CA THR A 308 3.95 -7.68 -0.43
C THR A 308 4.41 -7.02 -1.72
N ARG A 309 3.81 -5.90 -2.10
CA ARG A 309 4.09 -5.15 -3.34
C ARG A 309 4.29 -3.68 -3.04
N ASN A 310 5.39 -3.10 -3.56
CA ASN A 310 5.68 -1.66 -3.53
C ASN A 310 5.44 -0.99 -2.15
N THR A 311 5.74 -1.70 -1.07
CA THR A 311 5.46 -1.24 0.29
C THR A 311 6.63 -0.45 0.86
N THR A 312 6.36 0.68 1.47
CA THR A 312 7.34 1.50 2.18
C THR A 312 7.09 1.51 3.69
N THR A 313 8.07 2.03 4.45
CA THR A 313 7.91 2.22 5.90
C THR A 313 6.74 3.16 6.21
N GLU A 314 6.51 4.15 5.37
CA GLU A 314 5.39 5.09 5.48
C GLU A 314 4.03 4.38 5.37
N ASP A 315 3.89 3.38 4.50
CA ASP A 315 2.67 2.57 4.39
C ASP A 315 2.42 1.77 5.66
N LEU A 316 3.47 1.18 6.23
CA LEU A 316 3.40 0.44 7.49
C LEU A 316 3.06 1.35 8.68
N ASP A 317 3.67 2.54 8.75
CA ASP A 317 3.41 3.52 9.79
C ASP A 317 1.98 4.08 9.71
N ALA A 318 1.48 4.33 8.50
CA ALA A 318 0.10 4.74 8.27
C ALA A 318 -0.88 3.63 8.67
N ALA A 319 -0.63 2.39 8.23
CA ALA A 319 -1.44 1.24 8.62
C ALA A 319 -1.42 1.00 10.14
N ALA A 320 -0.27 1.16 10.80
CA ALA A 320 -0.14 1.03 12.25
C ALA A 320 -0.95 2.10 12.98
N TYR A 321 -0.85 3.36 12.55
CA TYR A 321 -1.66 4.46 13.09
C TYR A 321 -3.17 4.21 12.95
N LEU A 322 -3.62 3.76 11.78
CA LEU A 322 -5.03 3.51 11.51
C LEU A 322 -5.56 2.28 12.26
N SER A 323 -4.71 1.29 12.55
CA SER A 323 -5.14 0.01 13.13
C SER A 323 -5.80 0.14 14.51
N SER A 324 -5.48 1.19 15.28
CA SER A 324 -6.18 1.47 16.55
C SER A 324 -7.54 2.14 16.38
N LEU A 325 -7.85 2.65 15.19
CA LEU A 325 -9.07 3.40 14.87
C LEU A 325 -10.08 2.59 14.05
N VAL A 326 -9.63 1.50 13.43
CA VAL A 326 -10.43 0.65 12.55
C VAL A 326 -11.54 -0.08 13.29
N ASP A 327 -12.72 -0.14 12.66
CA ASP A 327 -13.76 -1.09 13.04
C ASP A 327 -13.44 -2.45 12.42
N VAL A 328 -13.01 -3.38 13.26
CA VAL A 328 -12.62 -4.74 12.86
C VAL A 328 -13.81 -5.52 12.28
N GLY A 329 -15.04 -5.26 12.76
CA GLY A 329 -16.26 -5.90 12.24
C GLY A 329 -16.54 -5.43 10.81
N LEU A 330 -16.52 -4.11 10.61
CA LEU A 330 -16.67 -3.50 9.29
C LEU A 330 -15.60 -3.99 8.31
N LEU A 331 -14.33 -3.99 8.72
CA LEU A 331 -13.23 -4.49 7.90
C LEU A 331 -13.45 -5.95 7.48
N ASN A 332 -13.83 -6.82 8.41
CA ASN A 332 -14.06 -8.23 8.11
C ASN A 332 -15.19 -8.42 7.10
N GLN A 333 -16.25 -7.62 7.17
CA GLN A 333 -17.36 -7.64 6.20
C GLN A 333 -16.90 -7.18 4.81
N ILE A 334 -16.02 -6.16 4.75
CA ILE A 334 -15.45 -5.67 3.49
C ILE A 334 -14.51 -6.71 2.85
N GLU A 335 -13.64 -7.33 3.65
CA GLU A 335 -12.67 -8.33 3.16
C GLU A 335 -13.35 -9.65 2.76
N ASN A 336 -14.42 -10.02 3.47
CA ASN A 336 -15.12 -11.28 3.29
C ASN A 336 -16.62 -11.02 3.05
N PRO A 337 -16.97 -10.38 1.92
CA PRO A 337 -18.37 -10.09 1.62
C PRO A 337 -19.13 -11.42 1.46
N PRO A 338 -20.36 -11.52 1.99
CA PRO A 338 -21.15 -12.73 1.85
C PRO A 338 -21.44 -13.01 0.38
N MET A 339 -21.25 -14.26 -0.04
CA MET A 339 -21.61 -14.70 -1.39
C MET A 339 -23.06 -15.17 -1.43
N SER A 340 -23.76 -14.89 -2.53
CA SER A 340 -25.08 -15.46 -2.76
C SER A 340 -24.98 -16.97 -3.02
N ALA A 341 -26.05 -17.70 -2.72
CA ALA A 341 -26.13 -19.13 -3.04
C ALA A 341 -25.96 -19.37 -4.55
N GLU A 342 -26.50 -18.49 -5.39
CA GLU A 342 -26.33 -18.57 -6.85
C GLU A 342 -24.87 -18.40 -7.28
N THR A 343 -24.17 -17.42 -6.71
CA THR A 343 -22.73 -17.20 -6.97
C THR A 343 -21.92 -18.44 -6.58
N LEU A 344 -22.21 -19.04 -5.42
CA LEU A 344 -21.57 -20.29 -4.98
C LEU A 344 -21.89 -21.47 -5.90
N ASP A 345 -23.12 -21.60 -6.38
CA ASP A 345 -23.50 -22.64 -7.34
C ASP A 345 -22.80 -22.48 -8.70
N ILE A 346 -22.66 -21.23 -9.17
CA ILE A 346 -21.87 -20.90 -10.38
C ILE A 346 -20.41 -21.30 -10.19
N ILE A 347 -19.79 -20.94 -9.07
CA ILE A 347 -18.42 -21.36 -8.74
C ILE A 347 -18.32 -22.89 -8.68
N GLY A 348 -19.29 -23.56 -8.04
CA GLY A 348 -19.35 -25.02 -7.98
C GLY A 348 -19.44 -25.68 -9.36
N ARG A 349 -20.24 -25.12 -10.28
CA ARG A 349 -20.28 -25.55 -11.69
C ARG A 349 -18.96 -25.26 -12.39
N ALA A 350 -18.34 -24.10 -12.16
CA ALA A 350 -17.07 -23.74 -12.77
C ALA A 350 -15.97 -24.75 -12.39
N ILE A 351 -15.93 -25.15 -11.11
CA ILE A 351 -15.03 -26.19 -10.59
C ILE A 351 -15.31 -27.51 -11.30
N ARG A 352 -16.56 -27.99 -11.30
CA ARG A 352 -16.91 -29.30 -11.89
C ARG A 352 -16.65 -29.40 -13.39
N ASN A 353 -16.90 -28.31 -14.13
CA ASN A 353 -16.90 -28.30 -15.60
C ASN A 353 -15.56 -27.87 -16.22
N ARG A 354 -14.52 -27.65 -15.40
CA ARG A 354 -13.22 -27.17 -15.87
C ARG A 354 -12.55 -28.15 -16.84
N GLU A 355 -12.00 -27.61 -17.92
CA GLU A 355 -11.10 -28.29 -18.85
C GLU A 355 -9.75 -27.58 -18.85
N VAL A 356 -8.68 -28.32 -18.52
CA VAL A 356 -7.31 -27.80 -18.48
C VAL A 356 -6.50 -28.35 -19.65
N ARG A 357 -5.77 -27.48 -20.35
CA ARG A 357 -4.81 -27.82 -21.41
C ARG A 357 -3.54 -27.01 -21.25
N GLY A 358 -2.42 -27.67 -20.94
CA GLY A 358 -1.20 -26.97 -20.54
C GLY A 358 -1.51 -26.06 -19.35
N SER A 359 -1.20 -24.77 -19.47
CA SER A 359 -1.47 -23.77 -18.44
C SER A 359 -2.80 -23.03 -18.59
N TYR A 360 -3.67 -23.46 -19.51
CA TYR A 360 -4.95 -22.81 -19.80
C TYR A 360 -6.11 -23.61 -19.25
N LEU A 361 -7.03 -22.94 -18.56
CA LEU A 361 -8.27 -23.50 -18.06
C LEU A 361 -9.44 -22.81 -18.74
N ILE A 362 -10.42 -23.60 -19.19
CA ILE A 362 -11.71 -23.10 -19.64
C ILE A 362 -12.82 -23.77 -18.83
N SER A 363 -13.84 -23.03 -18.43
CA SER A 363 -15.02 -23.60 -17.76
C SER A 363 -16.32 -22.95 -18.22
N PHE A 364 -17.30 -23.80 -18.51
CA PHE A 364 -18.64 -23.37 -18.89
C PHE A 364 -19.61 -23.63 -17.75
N VAL A 365 -20.23 -22.57 -17.26
CA VAL A 365 -21.16 -22.61 -16.12
C VAL A 365 -22.62 -22.62 -16.56
N GLU A 366 -22.90 -22.96 -17.82
CA GLU A 366 -24.26 -23.04 -18.37
C GLU A 366 -25.02 -21.71 -18.19
N PHE A 367 -26.30 -21.76 -17.81
CA PHE A 367 -27.14 -20.58 -17.60
C PHE A 367 -26.81 -19.90 -16.27
N ILE A 368 -26.73 -18.58 -16.30
CA ILE A 368 -26.48 -17.72 -15.14
C ILE A 368 -27.52 -16.60 -15.10
N THR A 369 -27.80 -16.06 -13.92
CA THR A 369 -28.50 -14.77 -13.78
C THR A 369 -27.62 -13.72 -13.12
N ASP A 370 -26.61 -14.14 -12.36
CA ASP A 370 -25.53 -13.29 -11.85
C ASP A 370 -24.27 -13.31 -12.76
N ARG A 371 -24.02 -12.21 -13.46
CA ARG A 371 -22.81 -12.04 -14.30
C ARG A 371 -21.55 -11.83 -13.47
N ASP A 372 -21.67 -11.23 -12.29
CA ASP A 372 -20.53 -10.91 -11.42
C ASP A 372 -19.94 -12.16 -10.77
N ALA A 373 -20.62 -13.30 -10.87
CA ALA A 373 -20.10 -14.60 -10.47
C ALA A 373 -19.00 -15.13 -11.41
N LEU A 374 -18.98 -14.77 -12.70
CA LEU A 374 -17.96 -15.27 -13.65
C LEU A 374 -16.55 -14.76 -13.32
N PRO A 375 -16.32 -13.45 -13.06
CA PRO A 375 -15.06 -12.95 -12.50
C PRO A 375 -14.57 -13.71 -11.27
N GLN A 376 -15.45 -13.93 -10.29
CA GLN A 376 -15.12 -14.59 -9.03
C GLN A 376 -14.71 -16.05 -9.25
N ALA A 377 -15.46 -16.76 -10.10
CA ALA A 377 -15.11 -18.12 -10.49
C ALA A 377 -13.76 -18.17 -11.23
N ALA A 378 -13.50 -17.24 -12.15
CA ALA A 378 -12.25 -17.20 -12.89
C ALA A 378 -11.04 -16.92 -11.99
N GLU A 379 -11.19 -16.02 -11.01
CA GLU A 379 -10.16 -15.68 -10.03
C GLU A 379 -9.84 -16.85 -9.12
N LEU A 380 -10.86 -17.55 -8.60
CA LEU A 380 -10.64 -18.77 -7.81
C LEU A 380 -9.94 -19.86 -8.63
N MET A 381 -10.35 -20.06 -9.90
CA MET A 381 -9.74 -21.09 -10.75
C MET A 381 -8.30 -20.76 -11.14
N LEU A 382 -7.89 -19.50 -11.11
CA LEU A 382 -6.51 -19.08 -11.39
C LEU A 382 -5.54 -19.53 -10.30
N GLN A 383 -6.03 -19.83 -9.09
CA GLN A 383 -5.23 -20.37 -7.99
C GLN A 383 -4.90 -21.86 -8.17
N MET A 384 -5.47 -22.54 -9.18
CA MET A 384 -5.20 -23.95 -9.43
C MET A 384 -3.75 -24.16 -9.89
N GLU A 385 -3.04 -25.09 -9.24
CA GLU A 385 -1.66 -25.43 -9.58
C GLU A 385 -1.51 -25.78 -11.08
N GLY A 386 -0.51 -25.18 -11.72
CA GLY A 386 -0.22 -25.37 -13.14
C GLY A 386 -1.08 -24.53 -14.11
N VAL A 387 -2.06 -23.77 -13.61
CA VAL A 387 -2.90 -22.86 -14.43
C VAL A 387 -2.34 -21.43 -14.37
N SER A 388 -2.14 -20.80 -15.52
CA SER A 388 -1.73 -19.39 -15.63
C SER A 388 -2.74 -18.52 -16.35
N THR A 389 -3.70 -19.12 -17.07
CA THR A 389 -4.74 -18.41 -17.81
C THR A 389 -6.08 -19.13 -17.70
N VAL A 390 -7.14 -18.41 -17.36
CA VAL A 390 -8.48 -18.92 -17.14
C VAL A 390 -9.49 -18.19 -18.02
N LEU A 391 -10.45 -18.92 -18.59
CA LEU A 391 -11.68 -18.39 -19.17
C LEU A 391 -12.89 -19.10 -18.54
N VAL A 392 -13.73 -18.35 -17.83
CA VAL A 392 -15.04 -18.84 -17.36
C VAL A 392 -16.13 -18.13 -18.14
N PHE A 393 -17.15 -18.87 -18.58
CA PHE A 393 -18.26 -18.31 -19.35
C PHE A 393 -19.59 -18.97 -19.05
N GLY A 394 -20.67 -18.22 -19.26
CA GLY A 394 -22.04 -18.68 -19.07
C GLY A 394 -23.00 -18.01 -20.05
N ILE A 395 -24.23 -18.49 -20.12
CA ILE A 395 -25.32 -17.92 -20.92
C ILE A 395 -26.20 -17.09 -19.98
N ASP A 396 -26.28 -15.79 -20.24
CA ASP A 396 -27.28 -14.91 -19.65
C ASP A 396 -28.25 -14.47 -20.75
N LYS A 397 -29.50 -14.94 -20.63
CA LYS A 397 -30.55 -14.76 -21.64
C LYS A 397 -30.08 -15.23 -23.03
N ASP A 398 -29.96 -14.31 -23.98
CA ASP A 398 -29.58 -14.51 -25.37
C ASP A 398 -28.09 -14.25 -25.62
N LYS A 399 -27.28 -14.11 -24.56
CA LYS A 399 -25.86 -13.74 -24.67
C LYS A 399 -24.95 -14.68 -23.90
N VAL A 400 -23.81 -15.00 -24.48
CA VAL A 400 -22.69 -15.64 -23.79
C VAL A 400 -21.84 -14.57 -23.13
N GLN A 401 -21.71 -14.64 -21.81
CA GLN A 401 -20.87 -13.77 -21.00
C GLN A 401 -19.53 -14.46 -20.75
N LEU A 402 -18.43 -13.76 -21.01
CA LEU A 402 -17.06 -14.26 -20.87
C LEU A 402 -16.32 -13.48 -19.78
N SER A 403 -15.57 -14.18 -18.93
CA SER A 403 -14.63 -13.58 -17.99
C SER A 403 -13.32 -14.34 -18.00
N ALA A 404 -12.23 -13.65 -18.32
CA ALA A 404 -10.89 -14.21 -18.40
C ALA A 404 -9.92 -13.54 -17.42
N ARG A 405 -9.00 -14.34 -16.86
CA ARG A 405 -7.94 -13.92 -15.94
C ARG A 405 -6.62 -14.58 -16.30
N SER A 406 -5.50 -13.87 -16.16
CA SER A 406 -4.17 -14.40 -16.46
C SER A 406 -3.13 -13.80 -15.52
N MET A 407 -2.23 -14.66 -15.03
CA MET A 407 -0.99 -14.27 -14.36
C MET A 407 0.23 -14.37 -15.28
N ASP A 408 0.06 -14.86 -16.51
CA ASP A 408 1.15 -14.94 -17.48
C ASP A 408 1.37 -13.59 -18.17
N SER A 409 2.48 -12.94 -17.82
CA SER A 409 2.88 -11.63 -18.37
C SER A 409 3.20 -11.65 -19.87
N ARG A 410 3.36 -12.84 -20.47
CA ARG A 410 3.65 -12.99 -21.91
C ARG A 410 2.38 -12.95 -22.76
N ILE A 411 1.19 -13.00 -22.14
CA ILE A 411 -0.10 -13.04 -22.82
C ILE A 411 -0.83 -11.72 -22.58
N ASN A 412 -1.40 -11.14 -23.65
CA ASN A 412 -2.39 -10.07 -23.54
C ASN A 412 -3.79 -10.65 -23.71
N LEU A 413 -4.55 -10.76 -22.62
CA LEU A 413 -5.89 -11.34 -22.66
C LEU A 413 -6.88 -10.57 -23.52
N ALA A 414 -6.83 -9.24 -23.53
CA ALA A 414 -7.70 -8.44 -24.39
C ALA A 414 -7.48 -8.80 -25.86
N SER A 415 -6.22 -8.84 -26.30
CA SER A 415 -5.87 -9.25 -27.66
C SER A 415 -6.26 -10.70 -27.95
N LEU A 416 -6.09 -11.61 -26.98
CA LEU A 416 -6.45 -13.02 -27.12
C LEU A 416 -7.97 -13.20 -27.32
N LEU A 417 -8.79 -12.59 -26.47
CA LEU A 417 -10.24 -12.69 -26.58
C LEU A 417 -10.77 -11.98 -27.83
N GLN A 418 -10.19 -10.84 -28.22
CA GLN A 418 -10.52 -10.17 -29.48
C GLN A 418 -10.20 -11.04 -30.70
N LYS A 419 -9.05 -11.72 -30.70
CA LYS A 419 -8.69 -12.70 -31.73
C LYS A 419 -9.67 -13.86 -31.78
N ALA A 420 -10.14 -14.34 -30.63
CA ALA A 420 -11.08 -15.46 -30.55
C ALA A 420 -12.53 -15.09 -30.93
N PHE A 421 -13.01 -13.94 -30.49
CA PHE A 421 -14.45 -13.61 -30.47
C PHE A 421 -14.82 -12.33 -31.24
N GLY A 422 -13.84 -11.55 -31.68
CA GLY A 422 -14.00 -10.31 -32.44
C GLY A 422 -13.88 -9.06 -31.57
N PHE A 423 -13.37 -7.98 -32.17
CA PHE A 423 -13.09 -6.71 -31.50
C PHE A 423 -14.32 -6.06 -30.84
N MET A 424 -15.50 -6.23 -31.45
CA MET A 424 -16.76 -5.68 -30.93
C MET A 424 -17.35 -6.48 -29.75
N ASN A 425 -16.86 -7.71 -29.54
CA ASN A 425 -17.45 -8.66 -28.61
C ASN A 425 -16.58 -8.90 -27.37
N ALA A 426 -15.32 -8.48 -27.38
CA ALA A 426 -14.40 -8.73 -26.28
C ALA A 426 -13.37 -7.59 -26.13
N GLY A 427 -12.93 -7.37 -24.90
CA GLY A 427 -11.96 -6.35 -24.56
C GLY A 427 -11.49 -6.45 -23.12
N GLY A 428 -10.68 -5.48 -22.68
CA GLY A 428 -10.14 -5.42 -21.33
C GLY A 428 -8.65 -5.09 -21.32
N HIS A 429 -7.94 -5.61 -20.33
CA HIS A 429 -6.51 -5.44 -20.08
C HIS A 429 -5.72 -6.72 -20.36
N ALA A 430 -4.40 -6.65 -20.20
CA ALA A 430 -3.52 -7.79 -20.42
C ALA A 430 -3.79 -8.97 -19.46
N THR A 431 -4.13 -8.69 -18.20
CA THR A 431 -4.33 -9.70 -17.13
C THR A 431 -5.81 -10.00 -16.84
N MET A 432 -6.73 -9.16 -17.30
CA MET A 432 -8.17 -9.28 -17.07
C MET A 432 -8.93 -8.87 -18.32
N ALA A 433 -9.74 -9.75 -18.88
CA ALA A 433 -10.56 -9.43 -20.04
C ALA A 433 -11.97 -9.99 -19.89
N ALA A 434 -12.92 -9.40 -20.59
CA ALA A 434 -14.31 -9.82 -20.61
C ALA A 434 -14.85 -9.78 -22.04
N GLY A 435 -16.01 -10.39 -22.23
CA GLY A 435 -16.69 -10.35 -23.52
C GLY A 435 -18.14 -10.75 -23.45
N THR A 436 -18.88 -10.36 -24.49
CA THR A 436 -20.28 -10.70 -24.68
C THR A 436 -20.47 -11.14 -26.12
N ILE A 437 -21.04 -12.32 -26.34
CA ILE A 437 -21.35 -12.87 -27.66
C ILE A 437 -22.85 -13.06 -27.76
N ASP A 438 -23.51 -12.43 -28.73
CA ASP A 438 -24.94 -12.69 -28.99
C ASP A 438 -25.12 -14.10 -29.58
N LEU A 439 -26.07 -14.87 -29.03
CA LEU A 439 -26.41 -16.20 -29.54
C LEU A 439 -27.21 -16.14 -30.85
N GLY A 440 -27.79 -14.96 -31.19
CA GLY A 440 -28.58 -14.76 -32.40
C GLY A 440 -29.73 -15.78 -32.52
N ILE A 441 -29.92 -16.33 -33.72
CA ILE A 441 -30.96 -17.35 -34.02
C ILE A 441 -30.85 -18.64 -33.17
N PHE A 442 -29.72 -18.88 -32.50
CA PHE A 442 -29.56 -20.02 -31.62
C PHE A 442 -30.17 -19.79 -30.22
N GLY A 443 -30.54 -18.55 -29.88
CA GLY A 443 -31.27 -18.22 -28.65
C GLY A 443 -32.69 -18.81 -28.61
N ASP A 444 -33.30 -19.05 -29.79
CA ASP A 444 -34.66 -19.60 -29.93
C ASP A 444 -34.71 -21.14 -29.90
N VAL A 445 -33.57 -21.80 -29.65
CA VAL A 445 -33.52 -23.26 -29.53
C VAL A 445 -34.17 -23.67 -28.20
N ASN A 446 -35.37 -24.25 -28.27
CA ASN A 446 -36.13 -24.73 -27.10
C ASN A 446 -35.42 -25.82 -26.28
N ASP A 447 -34.37 -26.45 -26.82
CA ASP A 447 -33.55 -27.42 -26.10
C ASP A 447 -32.28 -26.79 -25.49
N LYS A 448 -32.37 -26.48 -24.20
CA LYS A 448 -31.26 -25.96 -23.38
C LYS A 448 -30.02 -26.85 -23.41
N LYS A 449 -30.16 -28.17 -23.58
CA LYS A 449 -29.00 -29.09 -23.61
C LYS A 449 -28.22 -28.96 -24.90
N SER A 450 -28.92 -28.92 -26.05
CA SER A 450 -28.29 -28.71 -27.35
C SER A 450 -27.61 -27.34 -27.44
N LEU A 451 -28.27 -26.28 -26.97
CA LEU A 451 -27.67 -24.94 -26.92
C LEU A 451 -26.41 -24.91 -26.07
N SER A 452 -26.46 -25.49 -24.87
CA SER A 452 -25.31 -25.57 -23.96
C SER A 452 -24.11 -26.25 -24.62
N ARG A 453 -24.34 -27.37 -25.30
CA ARG A 453 -23.30 -28.12 -25.99
C ARG A 453 -22.68 -27.34 -27.15
N ILE A 454 -23.51 -26.73 -28.01
CA ILE A 454 -23.04 -25.96 -29.16
C ILE A 454 -22.22 -24.75 -28.69
N THR A 455 -22.74 -24.03 -27.69
CA THR A 455 -22.06 -22.88 -27.09
C THR A 455 -20.72 -23.28 -26.50
N PHE A 456 -20.67 -24.36 -25.71
CA PHE A 456 -19.43 -24.85 -25.15
C PHE A 456 -18.39 -25.18 -26.23
N ASP A 457 -18.77 -25.99 -27.22
CA ASP A 457 -17.86 -26.44 -28.29
C ASP A 457 -17.35 -25.25 -29.12
N ALA A 458 -18.21 -24.28 -29.43
CA ALA A 458 -17.84 -23.08 -30.19
C ALA A 458 -16.86 -22.19 -29.44
N VAL A 459 -17.15 -21.85 -28.17
CA VAL A 459 -16.31 -20.98 -27.34
C VAL A 459 -14.96 -21.66 -27.06
N ARG A 460 -15.00 -22.93 -26.66
CA ARG A 460 -13.81 -23.76 -26.40
C ARG A 460 -12.88 -23.81 -27.61
N LYS A 461 -13.41 -24.11 -28.80
CA LYS A 461 -12.60 -24.21 -30.02
C LYS A 461 -11.95 -22.88 -30.37
N LYS A 462 -12.71 -21.78 -30.31
CA LYS A 462 -12.19 -20.43 -30.59
C LYS A 462 -11.11 -20.00 -29.60
N PHE A 463 -11.32 -20.23 -28.31
CA PHE A 463 -10.37 -19.86 -27.26
C PHE A 463 -9.03 -20.60 -27.42
N PHE A 464 -9.06 -21.94 -27.48
CA PHE A 464 -7.82 -22.72 -27.62
C PHE A 464 -7.12 -22.47 -28.96
N SER A 465 -7.87 -22.30 -30.05
CA SER A 465 -7.28 -21.95 -31.34
C SER A 465 -6.60 -20.57 -31.32
N ALA A 466 -7.20 -19.57 -30.66
CA ALA A 466 -6.60 -18.26 -30.51
C ALA A 466 -5.31 -18.31 -29.66
N ALA A 467 -5.30 -19.18 -28.63
CA ALA A 467 -4.15 -19.44 -27.75
C ALA A 467 -3.07 -20.33 -28.38
N GLY A 468 -3.30 -20.89 -29.58
CA GLY A 468 -2.33 -21.78 -30.25
C GLY A 468 -2.24 -23.17 -29.64
N ILE A 469 -3.32 -23.66 -29.01
CA ILE A 469 -3.39 -24.98 -28.37
C ILE A 469 -4.19 -25.94 -29.24
N ASP A 470 -3.63 -27.12 -29.51
CA ASP A 470 -4.27 -28.15 -30.34
C ASP A 470 -5.61 -28.63 -29.75
N THR A 471 -6.61 -28.78 -30.62
CA THR A 471 -8.00 -29.08 -30.25
C THR A 471 -8.35 -30.57 -30.34
N GLU A 472 -7.63 -31.46 -29.66
CA GLU A 472 -8.08 -32.85 -29.58
C GLU A 472 -9.44 -32.97 -28.85
N LYS A 473 -10.37 -33.78 -29.39
CA LYS A 473 -11.75 -33.93 -28.92
C LYS A 473 -11.78 -34.76 -27.62
N LYS A 474 -12.23 -34.18 -26.50
CA LYS A 474 -12.75 -34.95 -25.35
C LYS A 474 -14.28 -34.97 -25.38
N LYS A 475 -14.87 -36.15 -25.14
CA LYS A 475 -16.32 -36.35 -25.02
C LYS A 475 -16.85 -35.69 -23.74
N TYR A 476 -18.04 -35.11 -23.84
CA TYR A 476 -18.84 -34.52 -22.77
C TYR A 476 -18.82 -35.39 -21.50
N PRO A 477 -18.67 -34.82 -20.28
CA PRO A 477 -18.98 -35.56 -19.06
C PRO A 477 -20.49 -35.81 -19.02
N MET A 478 -20.88 -37.06 -19.22
CA MET A 478 -22.24 -37.53 -18.96
C MET A 478 -22.37 -37.72 -17.45
N ASN A 479 -23.22 -36.92 -16.82
CA ASN A 479 -24.06 -37.35 -15.69
C ASN A 479 -25.45 -36.73 -15.89
#